data_AF-T0UKE8-F1
#
_entry.id   AF-T0UKE8-F1
#
_cell.length_a   1.000
_cell.length_b   1.000
_cell.length_c   1.000
_cell.angle_alpha   90.00
_cell.angle_beta   90.00
_cell.angle_gamma   90.00
#
_symmetry.space_group_name_H-M   'P 1'
#
loop_
_entity.id
_entity.type
_entity.pdbx_description
1 polymer ?
#
loop_
_entity_poly.entity_id
_entity_poly.type
_entity_poly.pdbx_seq_one_letter_code
_entity_poly.pdbx_strand_id
1 'polypeptide(L)'
;MPLKNFHAHQIEHMEHVLKQDGICFVLLHFSTIKETYYLPASALVDFYQINLGTKSMPLDYIRKNGYMVTTSSLPQVPYLDIIDQKILGGDHN
;
A
#
# COMPACT_ATOMS: atom_id res chain seq x y z
N MET A 1 6.28 -3.97 9.83
CA MET A 1 4.96 -4.44 10.31
C MET A 1 4.88 -5.96 10.19
N PRO A 2 4.27 -6.69 11.15
CA PRO A 2 4.06 -8.13 11.00
C PRO A 2 3.15 -8.45 9.80
N LEU A 3 3.60 -9.31 8.87
CA LEU A 3 2.77 -9.75 7.73
C LEU A 3 1.57 -10.59 8.15
N LYS A 4 1.57 -11.15 9.37
CA LYS A 4 0.41 -11.83 9.98
C LYS A 4 -0.85 -10.96 10.08
N ASN A 5 -0.74 -9.64 9.89
CA ASN A 5 -1.89 -8.75 9.72
C ASN A 5 -2.63 -8.98 8.39
N PHE A 6 -2.01 -9.69 7.44
CA PHE A 6 -2.60 -10.08 6.16
C PHE A 6 -2.78 -11.59 6.12
N HIS A 7 -4.02 -12.01 5.94
CA HIS A 7 -4.35 -13.43 5.74
C HIS A 7 -4.18 -13.81 4.27
N ALA A 8 -3.86 -15.07 3.98
CA ALA A 8 -3.62 -15.56 2.62
C ALA A 8 -4.78 -15.23 1.66
N HIS A 9 -6.04 -15.33 2.12
CA HIS A 9 -7.22 -14.98 1.32
C HIS A 9 -7.25 -13.50 0.90
N GLN A 10 -6.70 -12.59 1.71
CA GLN A 10 -6.62 -11.17 1.35
C GLN A 10 -5.59 -10.94 0.24
N ILE A 11 -4.44 -11.63 0.30
CA ILE A 11 -3.42 -11.58 -0.75
C ILE A 11 -3.96 -12.14 -2.06
N GLU A 12 -4.64 -13.29 -2.01
CA GLU A 12 -5.28 -13.90 -3.18
C GLU A 12 -6.35 -12.97 -3.78
N HIS A 13 -7.18 -12.34 -2.96
CA HIS A 13 -8.14 -11.34 -3.44
C HIS A 13 -7.44 -10.17 -4.14
N MET A 14 -6.37 -9.63 -3.54
CA MET A 14 -5.58 -8.56 -4.14
C MET A 14 -4.99 -8.97 -5.49
N GLU A 15 -4.45 -10.19 -5.60
CA GLU A 15 -3.97 -10.74 -6.88
C GLU A 15 -5.07 -10.79 -7.95
N HIS A 16 -6.29 -11.21 -7.58
CA HIS A 16 -7.42 -11.25 -8.50
C HIS A 16 -7.85 -9.85 -8.96
N VAL A 17 -7.85 -8.85 -8.07
CA VAL A 17 -8.14 -7.46 -8.44
C VAL A 17 -7.08 -6.92 -9.41
N LEU A 18 -5.80 -7.17 -9.12
CA LEU A 18 -4.70 -6.73 -9.98
C LEU A 18 -4.74 -7.38 -11.38
N LYS A 19 -5.15 -8.65 -11.48
CA LYS A 19 -5.34 -9.35 -12.77
C LYS A 19 -6.45 -8.74 -13.64
N GLN A 20 -7.33 -7.93 -13.06
CA GLN A 20 -8.40 -7.23 -13.77
C GLN A 20 -8.08 -5.74 -13.98
N ASP A 21 -6.81 -5.36 -13.87
CA ASP A 21 -6.34 -3.97 -13.95
C ASP A 21 -7.01 -3.04 -12.92
N GLY A 22 -7.52 -3.62 -11.81
CA GLY A 22 -8.14 -2.89 -10.73
C GLY A 22 -7.12 -2.19 -9.83
N ILE A 23 -7.48 -1.02 -9.32
CA ILE A 23 -6.66 -0.28 -8.35
C ILE A 23 -6.82 -0.93 -6.98
N CYS A 24 -5.76 -1.53 -6.46
CA CYS A 24 -5.74 -2.18 -5.16
C CYS A 24 -4.50 -1.74 -4.36
N PHE A 25 -4.70 -1.45 -3.07
CA PHE A 25 -3.65 -0.92 -2.19
C PHE A 25 -4.02 -1.12 -0.72
N VAL A 26 -3.04 -0.90 0.16
CA VAL A 26 -3.24 -0.85 1.61
C VAL A 26 -2.70 0.45 2.19
N LEU A 27 -3.36 0.93 3.24
CA LEU A 27 -2.90 2.07 4.02
C LEU A 27 -2.27 1.57 5.32
N LEU A 28 -1.00 1.91 5.53
CA LEU A 28 -0.21 1.47 6.66
C LEU A 28 0.09 2.65 7.56
N HIS A 29 -0.53 2.69 8.74
CA HIS A 29 -0.27 3.70 9.74
C HIS A 29 0.70 3.19 10.82
N PHE A 30 1.80 3.90 11.01
CA PHE A 30 2.81 3.59 12.02
C PHE A 30 2.68 4.54 13.21
N SER A 31 1.89 4.15 14.21
CA SER A 31 1.57 5.00 15.37
C SER A 31 2.79 5.52 16.13
N THR A 32 3.87 4.73 16.21
CA THR A 32 5.10 5.12 16.92
C THR A 32 5.80 6.32 16.28
N ILE A 33 5.80 6.40 14.94
CA ILE A 33 6.45 7.48 14.19
C ILE A 33 5.43 8.46 13.56
N LYS A 34 4.13 8.20 13.75
CA LYS A 34 3.00 8.99 13.22
C LYS A 34 3.03 9.18 11.70
N GLU A 35 3.55 8.19 10.98
CA GLU A 35 3.61 8.21 9.51
C GLU A 35 2.55 7.27 8.93
N THR A 36 1.92 7.69 7.84
CA THR A 36 0.97 6.88 7.07
C THR A 36 1.52 6.66 5.67
N TYR A 37 1.41 5.43 5.16
CA TYR A 37 1.89 5.05 3.84
C TYR A 37 0.79 4.42 3.02
N TYR A 38 0.72 4.80 1.74
CA TYR A 38 0.01 4.09 0.69
C TYR A 38 0.97 3.05 0.11
N LEU A 39 0.61 1.77 0.14
CA LEU A 39 1.39 0.70 -0.49
C LEU A 39 0.53 0.05 -1.57
N PRO A 40 0.96 0.10 -2.86
CA PRO A 40 0.30 -0.65 -3.93
C PRO A 40 0.21 -2.15 -3.58
N ALA A 41 -0.91 -2.78 -3.91
CA ALA A 41 -1.10 -4.20 -3.63
C ALA A 41 -0.07 -5.08 -4.36
N SER A 42 0.42 -4.64 -5.53
CA SER A 42 1.48 -5.34 -6.26
C SER A 42 2.74 -5.53 -5.39
N ALA A 43 3.22 -4.45 -4.75
CA ALA A 43 4.38 -4.52 -3.86
C ALA A 43 4.11 -5.41 -2.62
N LEU A 44 2.89 -5.40 -2.10
CA LEU A 44 2.52 -6.28 -0.98
C LEU A 44 2.53 -7.75 -1.39
N VAL A 45 1.91 -8.08 -2.52
CA VAL A 45 1.86 -9.42 -3.11
C VAL A 45 3.27 -9.92 -3.39
N ASP A 46 4.10 -9.13 -4.06
CA ASP A 46 5.49 -9.49 -4.40
C ASP A 46 6.29 -9.84 -3.14
N PHE A 47 6.22 -9.00 -2.11
CA PHE A 47 6.91 -9.25 -0.85
C PHE A 47 6.38 -10.49 -0.12
N TYR A 48 5.06 -10.70 -0.16
CA TYR A 48 4.40 -11.85 0.45
C TYR A 48 4.85 -13.16 -0.21
N GLN A 49 4.91 -13.20 -1.55
CA GLN A 49 5.32 -14.38 -2.30
C GLN A 49 6.79 -14.77 -2.04
N ILE A 50 7.69 -13.78 -1.93
CA ILE A 50 9.12 -14.04 -1.64
C ILE A 50 9.33 -14.67 -0.25
N ASN A 51 8.53 -14.29 0.74
CA ASN A 51 8.73 -14.70 2.13
C ASN A 51 7.61 -15.60 2.69
N LEU A 52 6.66 -16.04 1.84
CA LEU A 52 5.46 -16.79 2.21
C LEU A 52 4.72 -16.22 3.44
N GLY A 53 4.68 -14.89 3.61
CA GLY A 53 4.02 -14.28 4.76
C GLY A 53 4.73 -14.44 6.11
N THR A 54 5.91 -15.08 6.16
CA THR A 54 6.57 -15.47 7.43
C THR A 54 7.35 -14.35 8.11
N LYS A 55 7.77 -13.33 7.35
CA LYS A 55 8.60 -12.22 7.86
C LYS A 55 7.81 -10.92 7.99
N SER A 56 8.23 -10.06 8.90
CA SER A 56 7.71 -8.69 8.93
C SER A 56 8.18 -7.92 7.69
N MET A 57 7.31 -7.06 7.16
CA MET A 57 7.68 -6.11 6.11
C MET A 57 8.49 -4.95 6.72
N PRO A 58 9.74 -4.71 6.28
CA PRO A 58 10.55 -3.59 6.75
C PRO A 58 9.98 -2.24 6.32
N LEU A 59 10.15 -1.21 7.15
CA LEU A 59 9.72 0.15 6.83
C LEU A 59 10.43 0.68 5.57
N ASP A 60 11.70 0.35 5.39
CA ASP A 60 12.46 0.76 4.19
C ASP A 60 11.89 0.19 2.90
N TYR A 61 11.35 -1.04 2.94
CA TYR A 61 10.65 -1.61 1.80
C TYR A 61 9.38 -0.82 1.47
N ILE A 62 8.63 -0.42 2.50
CA ILE A 62 7.39 0.37 2.34
C ILE A 62 7.70 1.77 1.83
N ARG A 63 8.77 2.41 2.32
CA ARG A 63 9.23 3.71 1.84
C ARG A 63 9.70 3.67 0.39
N LYS A 64 10.32 2.56 -0.02
CA LYS A 64 10.83 2.38 -1.39
C LYS A 64 9.73 2.07 -2.40
N ASN A 65 8.74 1.26 -2.02
CA ASN A 65 7.71 0.75 -2.94
C ASN A 65 6.32 1.37 -2.72
N GLY A 66 6.15 2.20 -1.71
CA GLY A 66 4.94 2.93 -1.39
C GLY A 66 5.15 4.44 -1.42
N TYR A 67 4.08 5.16 -1.09
CA TYR A 67 4.05 6.62 -1.05
C TYR A 67 3.68 7.08 0.35
N MET A 68 4.40 8.07 0.87
CA MET A 68 4.02 8.70 2.12
C MET A 68 2.74 9.50 1.92
N VAL A 69 1.74 9.26 2.78
CA VAL A 69 0.52 10.05 2.79
C VAL A 69 0.73 11.23 3.72
N THR A 70 0.85 12.42 3.14
CA THR A 70 0.93 13.66 3.91
C THR A 70 -0.44 13.93 4.52
N THR A 71 -0.54 13.84 5.86
CA THR A 71 -1.79 14.09 6.57
C THR A 71 -2.17 15.57 6.48
N SER A 72 -3.40 15.88 6.11
CA SER A 72 -3.94 17.25 6.13
C SER A 72 -5.04 17.38 7.19
N SER A 73 -5.52 18.60 7.45
CA SER A 73 -6.56 18.86 8.45
C SER A 73 -7.88 18.17 8.08
N LEU A 74 -8.21 18.10 6.79
CA LEU A 74 -9.31 17.35 6.19
C LEU A 74 -9.04 17.11 4.69
N PRO A 75 -9.13 15.88 4.18
CA PRO A 75 -9.27 14.62 4.92
C PRO A 75 -7.96 14.25 5.65
N GLN A 76 -8.05 13.54 6.78
CA GLN A 76 -6.85 13.18 7.55
C GLN A 76 -5.86 12.29 6.78
N VAL A 77 -6.35 11.50 5.83
CA VAL A 77 -5.55 10.62 4.97
C VAL A 77 -5.97 10.84 3.51
N PRO A 78 -5.42 11.85 2.83
CA PRO A 78 -5.76 12.17 1.43
C PRO A 78 -5.11 11.16 0.46
N TYR A 79 -5.53 9.90 0.52
CA TYR A 79 -4.96 8.85 -0.34
C TYR A 79 -5.40 8.94 -1.81
N LEU A 80 -6.51 9.62 -2.08
CA LEU A 80 -7.01 9.82 -3.46
C LEU A 80 -6.03 10.66 -4.28
N ASP A 81 -5.39 11.66 -3.67
CA ASP A 81 -4.37 12.49 -4.33
C ASP A 81 -3.20 11.64 -4.85
N ILE A 82 -2.87 10.56 -4.12
CA ILE A 82 -1.81 9.62 -4.54
C ILE A 82 -2.26 8.81 -5.74
N ILE A 83 -3.51 8.33 -5.74
CA ILE A 83 -4.06 7.60 -6.89
C ILE A 83 -4.06 8.49 -8.13
N ASP A 84 -4.57 9.70 -8.00
CA ASP A 84 -4.66 10.66 -9.10
C ASP A 84 -3.26 11.00 -9.66
N GLN A 85 -2.33 11.40 -8.79
CA GLN A 85 -1.01 11.88 -9.22
C GLN A 85 -0.03 10.76 -9.61
N LYS A 86 -0.12 9.57 -9.01
CA LYS A 86 0.89 8.50 -9.15
C LYS A 86 0.42 7.29 -9.92
N ILE A 87 -0.89 7.05 -10.00
CA ILE A 87 -1.45 5.83 -10.60
C ILE A 87 -2.21 6.16 -11.89
N LEU A 88 -3.09 7.15 -11.86
CA LEU A 88 -3.90 7.55 -13.03
C LEU A 88 -3.16 8.52 -13.96
N GLY A 89 -2.02 9.06 -13.52
CA GLY A 89 -1.18 9.93 -14.35
C GLY A 89 -1.71 11.36 -14.47
N GLY A 90 -2.48 11.83 -13.48
CA GLY A 90 -3.03 13.17 -13.30
C GLY A 90 -3.06 14.01 -14.56
N ASP A 91 -4.21 14.07 -15.23
CA ASP A 91 -4.44 14.98 -16.35
C ASP A 91 -4.17 16.43 -15.89
N HIS A 92 -2.96 16.92 -16.18
CA HIS A 92 -2.64 18.34 -16.12
C HIS A 92 -3.19 18.95 -17.40
N ASN A 93 -4.43 19.43 -17.34
CA ASN A 93 -4.97 20.41 -18.27
C ASN A 93 -4.84 21.81 -17.66
#